data_AF-A0A914BS70-F1
#
_entry.id   AF-A0A914BS70-F1
#
_cell.length_a   1.000
_cell.length_b   1.000
_cell.length_c   1.000
_cell.angle_alpha   90.00
_cell.angle_beta   90.00
_cell.angle_gamma   90.00
#
_symmetry.space_group_name_H-M   'P 1'
#
loop_
_entity.id
_entity.type
_entity.pdbx_description
1 polymer ?
#
loop_
_entity_poly.entity_id
_entity_poly.type
_entity_poly.pdbx_seq_one_letter_code
_entity_poly.pdbx_strand_id
1 'polypeptide(L)'
;MERHTMFKEDSAVTETRRRMPSNSPENSEMNTSVPSESVLDKAFDTFCKVNTVNLVQFLSFAVTIGSLVYEFRPPPPAEGGSYFSDKRNFFNQYFVKLAWGWTMAIYTPFVVLSGLQSPAKIGQIFRGLVRVLAVGTAAWYWWVEIVFHRVMQVTGACVGNESLTAVRACIKAGHYWDGYDISGHCFLLIYSALLIHEELRIVRKRVITMNKRGRISNELLQNNATIPAANVTVSYDSLVSFLQKLFTVLLIMLELLWILMVMMTSIYFHVWSHKLLGTLIAIVSWHCTYNLWYKAMVFPG
;
A
#
# COMPACT_ATOMS: atom_id res chain seq x y z
N MET A 1 -55.01 -42.37 -69.56
CA MET A 1 -53.82 -41.59 -69.18
C MET A 1 -52.83 -41.73 -70.33
N GLU A 2 -52.96 -40.85 -71.33
CA GLU A 2 -52.15 -39.61 -71.50
C GLU A 2 -50.73 -40.00 -71.98
N ARG A 3 -50.34 -39.95 -73.26
CA ARG A 3 -50.55 -39.07 -74.43
C ARG A 3 -49.66 -37.80 -74.44
N HIS A 4 -48.89 -37.70 -75.53
CA HIS A 4 -48.19 -36.56 -76.13
C HIS A 4 -46.92 -36.06 -75.46
N THR A 5 -45.71 -36.17 -76.05
CA THR A 5 -45.15 -35.67 -77.32
C THR A 5 -44.91 -34.16 -77.39
N MET A 6 -43.62 -33.84 -77.50
CA MET A 6 -42.98 -32.89 -78.43
C MET A 6 -42.92 -31.38 -78.11
N PHE A 7 -41.66 -30.93 -78.02
CA PHE A 7 -41.05 -29.69 -78.54
C PHE A 7 -41.70 -28.33 -78.26
N LYS A 8 -40.89 -27.39 -77.72
CA LYS A 8 -40.45 -26.23 -78.51
C LYS A 8 -39.26 -25.48 -77.88
N GLU A 9 -38.35 -25.12 -78.76
CA GLU A 9 -37.24 -24.17 -78.63
C GLU A 9 -37.78 -22.74 -78.82
N ASP A 10 -37.25 -21.72 -78.11
CA ASP A 10 -37.08 -20.34 -78.61
C ASP A 10 -36.49 -19.37 -77.54
N SER A 11 -35.27 -18.90 -77.79
CA SER A 11 -34.84 -17.51 -77.99
C SER A 11 -35.25 -16.36 -77.04
N ALA A 12 -34.22 -15.82 -76.37
CA ALA A 12 -33.86 -14.40 -76.13
C ALA A 12 -34.81 -13.41 -75.41
N VAL A 13 -34.39 -12.91 -74.24
CA VAL A 13 -34.69 -11.55 -73.75
C VAL A 13 -33.49 -10.99 -72.98
N THR A 14 -32.88 -9.93 -73.53
CA THR A 14 -31.94 -9.04 -72.85
C THR A 14 -32.74 -8.07 -71.99
N GLU A 15 -32.65 -8.14 -70.66
CA GLU A 15 -33.25 -7.15 -69.77
C GLU A 15 -32.22 -6.52 -68.82
N THR A 16 -31.98 -5.24 -69.09
CA THR A 16 -31.15 -4.30 -68.35
C THR A 16 -31.70 -4.08 -66.94
N ARG A 17 -31.10 -4.70 -65.92
CA ARG A 17 -31.44 -4.39 -64.52
C ARG A 17 -30.47 -3.38 -63.90
N ARG A 18 -31.01 -2.17 -63.69
CA ARG A 18 -30.48 -1.02 -62.95
C ARG A 18 -29.63 -1.41 -61.72
N ARG A 19 -28.45 -0.78 -61.60
CA ARG A 19 -27.71 -0.65 -60.33
C ARG A 19 -28.61 -0.01 -59.27
N MET A 20 -28.77 -0.67 -58.13
CA MET A 20 -29.09 0.00 -56.87
C MET A 20 -27.80 0.08 -56.04
N PRO A 21 -27.54 1.21 -55.35
CA PRO A 21 -26.32 1.40 -54.60
C PRO A 21 -26.27 0.45 -53.40
N SER A 22 -25.11 -0.17 -53.18
CA SER A 22 -24.82 -0.91 -51.94
C SER A 22 -24.80 0.09 -50.79
N ASN A 23 -25.80 0.06 -49.92
CA ASN A 23 -25.64 0.62 -48.59
C ASN A 23 -24.70 -0.30 -47.81
N SER A 24 -23.45 0.14 -47.71
CA SER A 24 -22.49 -0.34 -46.71
C SER A 24 -23.16 -0.28 -45.34
N PRO A 25 -23.05 -1.30 -44.48
CA PRO A 25 -23.36 -1.10 -43.08
C PRO A 25 -22.34 -0.10 -42.55
N GLU A 26 -22.85 1.10 -42.25
CA GLU A 26 -22.17 2.12 -41.49
C GLU A 26 -21.68 1.45 -40.20
N ASN A 27 -20.34 1.34 -40.07
CA ASN A 27 -19.70 0.96 -38.82
C ASN A 27 -20.15 1.98 -37.78
N SER A 28 -21.21 1.67 -37.03
CA SER A 28 -21.40 2.29 -35.73
C SER A 28 -20.27 1.75 -34.86
N GLU A 29 -19.15 2.48 -34.87
CA GLU A 29 -18.22 2.45 -33.78
C GLU A 29 -19.03 2.81 -32.53
N MET A 30 -19.53 1.76 -31.87
CA MET A 30 -20.00 1.84 -30.51
C MET A 30 -18.77 2.23 -29.70
N ASN A 31 -18.57 3.54 -29.57
CA ASN A 31 -17.69 4.14 -28.60
C ASN A 31 -18.19 3.68 -27.24
N THR A 32 -17.75 2.50 -26.80
CA THR A 32 -17.64 2.16 -25.40
C THR A 32 -16.72 3.22 -24.81
N SER A 33 -17.33 4.30 -24.34
CA SER A 33 -16.66 5.31 -23.55
C SER A 33 -16.06 4.59 -22.36
N VAL A 34 -14.76 4.31 -22.46
CA VAL A 34 -13.95 3.93 -21.32
C VAL A 34 -14.22 5.01 -20.26
N PRO A 35 -14.73 4.66 -19.07
CA PRO A 35 -15.02 5.65 -18.03
C PRO A 35 -13.76 6.49 -17.86
N SER A 36 -13.89 7.82 -17.88
CA SER A 36 -12.77 8.73 -17.70
C SER A 36 -12.11 8.40 -16.36
N GLU A 37 -10.98 7.69 -16.44
CA GLU A 37 -10.25 7.24 -15.27
C GLU A 37 -9.83 8.48 -14.48
N SER A 38 -10.29 8.58 -13.24
CA SER A 38 -10.10 9.79 -12.45
C SER A 38 -8.60 10.05 -12.26
N VAL A 39 -8.20 11.32 -12.17
CA VAL A 39 -6.80 11.70 -11.89
C VAL A 39 -6.27 10.96 -10.66
N LEU A 40 -7.13 10.74 -9.68
CA LEU A 40 -6.82 10.01 -8.46
C LEU A 40 -6.52 8.53 -8.72
N ASP A 41 -7.32 7.86 -9.55
CA ASP A 41 -7.11 6.46 -9.88
C ASP A 41 -5.76 6.29 -10.63
N LYS A 42 -5.41 7.22 -11.53
CA LYS A 42 -4.10 7.24 -12.22
C LYS A 42 -2.94 7.50 -11.26
N ALA A 43 -3.09 8.42 -10.32
CA ALA A 43 -2.07 8.72 -9.31
C ALA A 43 -1.84 7.51 -8.40
N PHE A 44 -2.91 6.90 -7.89
CA PHE A 44 -2.86 5.64 -7.13
C PHE A 44 -2.20 4.52 -7.95
N ASP A 45 -2.55 4.43 -9.23
CA ASP A 45 -1.99 3.44 -10.13
C ASP A 45 -0.47 3.64 -10.31
N THR A 46 -0.03 4.87 -10.47
CA THR A 46 1.38 5.22 -10.59
C THR A 46 2.14 4.93 -9.30
N PHE A 47 1.55 5.29 -8.16
CA PHE A 47 2.13 5.04 -6.83
C PHE A 47 2.36 3.55 -6.58
N CYS A 48 1.35 2.71 -6.79
CA CYS A 48 1.45 1.26 -6.57
C CYS A 48 2.33 0.52 -7.60
N LYS A 49 2.63 1.14 -8.75
CA LYS A 49 3.57 0.59 -9.73
C LYS A 49 5.01 0.62 -9.24
N VAL A 50 5.35 1.54 -8.33
CA VAL A 50 6.67 1.59 -7.72
C VAL A 50 6.96 0.25 -7.04
N ASN A 51 8.06 -0.39 -7.43
CA ASN A 51 8.47 -1.64 -6.82
C ASN A 51 8.91 -1.37 -5.37
N THR A 52 8.47 -2.20 -4.42
CA THR A 52 8.85 -2.06 -3.01
C THR A 52 10.37 -2.11 -2.82
N VAL A 53 11.09 -2.86 -3.67
CA VAL A 53 12.56 -2.87 -3.65
C VAL A 53 13.15 -1.49 -3.93
N ASN A 54 12.57 -0.74 -4.87
CA ASN A 54 13.02 0.63 -5.18
C ASN A 54 12.72 1.57 -4.00
N LEU A 55 11.58 1.39 -3.32
CA LEU A 55 11.25 2.12 -2.10
C LEU A 55 12.25 1.81 -0.97
N VAL A 56 12.61 0.54 -0.77
CA VAL A 56 13.64 0.12 0.21
C VAL A 56 15.00 0.77 -0.12
N GLN A 57 15.41 0.75 -1.39
CA GLN A 57 16.65 1.39 -1.84
C GLN A 57 16.63 2.90 -1.56
N PHE A 58 15.53 3.57 -1.90
CA PHE A 58 15.34 4.99 -1.64
C PHE A 58 15.40 5.31 -0.14
N LEU A 59 14.69 4.57 0.70
CA LEU A 59 14.70 4.78 2.16
C LEU A 59 16.08 4.52 2.76
N SER A 60 16.77 3.47 2.32
CA SER A 60 18.13 3.14 2.76
C SER A 60 19.12 4.25 2.40
N PHE A 61 19.02 4.77 1.17
CA PHE A 61 19.83 5.89 0.71
C PHE A 61 19.52 7.16 1.51
N ALA A 62 18.23 7.50 1.68
CA ALA A 62 17.80 8.67 2.43
C ALA A 62 18.30 8.65 3.88
N VAL A 63 18.19 7.51 4.57
CA VAL A 63 18.72 7.36 5.94
C VAL A 63 20.23 7.49 5.96
N THR A 64 20.94 6.85 5.02
CA THR A 64 22.42 6.91 4.98
C THR A 64 22.90 8.34 4.76
N ILE A 65 22.36 9.03 3.75
CA ILE A 65 22.72 10.42 3.46
C ILE A 65 22.32 11.34 4.61
N GLY A 66 21.10 11.22 5.15
CA GLY A 66 20.68 12.03 6.28
C GLY A 66 21.55 11.81 7.53
N SER A 67 21.97 10.57 7.77
CA SER A 67 22.89 10.24 8.87
C SER A 67 24.27 10.86 8.67
N LEU A 68 24.80 10.86 7.45
CA LEU A 68 26.05 11.55 7.12
C LEU A 68 25.91 13.06 7.29
N VAL A 69 24.79 13.65 6.86
CA VAL A 69 24.51 15.08 7.08
C VAL A 69 24.49 15.42 8.56
N TYR A 70 23.86 14.60 9.40
CA TYR A 70 23.85 14.78 10.86
C TYR A 70 25.27 14.73 11.45
N GLU A 71 26.13 13.83 10.97
CA GLU A 71 27.51 13.69 11.45
C GLU A 71 28.38 14.89 11.05
N PHE A 72 28.30 15.33 9.79
CA PHE A 72 29.12 16.45 9.29
C PHE A 72 28.56 17.83 9.67
N ARG A 73 27.26 17.92 9.94
CA ARG A 73 26.56 19.16 10.30
C ARG A 73 25.51 18.86 11.39
N PRO A 74 25.95 18.58 12.63
CA PRO A 74 25.02 18.35 13.72
C PRO A 74 24.15 19.59 13.94
N PRO A 75 22.83 19.44 14.10
CA PRO A 75 21.94 20.56 14.33
C PRO A 75 22.29 21.24 15.67
N PRO A 76 22.14 22.58 15.77
CA PRO A 76 22.37 23.29 17.02
C PRO A 76 21.43 22.76 18.13
N PRO A 77 21.85 22.79 19.40
CA PRO A 77 21.00 22.41 20.52
C PRO A 77 19.71 23.27 20.56
N ALA A 78 18.64 22.69 21.09
CA ALA A 78 17.25 23.18 20.98
C ALA A 78 17.01 24.63 21.43
N GLU A 79 17.90 25.23 22.24
CA GLU A 79 17.80 26.63 22.68
C GLU A 79 18.24 27.65 21.60
N GLY A 80 18.84 27.20 20.49
CA GLY A 80 19.16 28.01 19.30
C GLY A 80 18.98 27.26 17.97
N GLY A 81 18.27 26.13 17.99
CA GLY A 81 18.10 25.22 16.86
C GLY A 81 16.86 25.47 16.01
N SER A 82 16.79 24.83 14.84
CA SER A 82 15.59 24.83 13.99
C SER A 82 14.43 24.08 14.67
N TYR A 83 13.17 24.45 14.37
CA TYR A 83 11.97 23.79 14.90
C TYR A 83 12.02 22.24 14.82
N PHE A 84 12.59 21.70 13.74
CA PHE A 84 12.71 20.26 13.51
C PHE A 84 13.74 19.56 14.41
N SER A 85 14.65 20.30 15.03
CA SER A 85 15.65 19.76 15.96
C SER A 85 15.09 19.57 17.38
N ASP A 86 14.00 20.27 17.75
CA ASP A 86 13.38 20.07 19.05
C ASP A 86 12.61 18.74 19.06
N LYS A 87 12.98 17.82 19.94
CA LYS A 87 12.27 16.54 20.16
C LYS A 87 10.80 16.75 20.55
N ARG A 88 10.41 17.93 21.04
CA ARG A 88 9.03 18.29 21.44
C ARG A 88 8.20 18.89 20.31
N ASN A 89 8.73 18.97 19.10
CA ASN A 89 7.96 19.45 17.96
C ASN A 89 6.70 18.61 17.71
N PHE A 90 5.69 19.23 17.10
CA PHE A 90 4.36 18.63 16.88
C PHE A 90 4.45 17.30 16.11
N PHE A 91 5.27 17.25 15.06
CA PHE A 91 5.41 16.04 14.24
C PHE A 91 6.03 14.89 15.03
N ASN A 92 7.05 15.15 15.85
CA ASN A 92 7.68 14.10 16.63
C ASN A 92 6.76 13.57 17.73
N GLN A 93 6.04 14.45 18.43
CA GLN A 93 5.16 14.05 19.54
C GLN A 93 3.91 13.31 19.08
N TYR A 94 3.24 13.79 18.02
CA TYR A 94 1.94 13.25 17.60
C TYR A 94 2.04 12.24 16.47
N PHE A 95 3.01 12.36 15.56
CA PHE A 95 3.10 11.46 14.41
C PHE A 95 4.12 10.37 14.63
N VAL A 96 5.38 10.69 14.93
CA VAL A 96 6.45 9.68 15.03
C VAL A 96 6.23 8.72 16.18
N LYS A 97 5.95 9.24 17.40
CA LYS A 97 5.72 8.39 18.57
C LYS A 97 4.46 7.52 18.46
N LEU A 98 3.44 8.01 17.76
CA LEU A 98 2.16 7.29 17.57
C LEU A 98 2.07 6.67 16.17
N ALA A 99 3.18 6.52 15.45
CA ALA A 99 3.17 6.15 14.03
C ALA A 99 2.48 4.80 13.79
N TRP A 100 2.69 3.84 14.70
CA TRP A 100 1.99 2.56 14.64
C TRP A 100 0.47 2.74 14.79
N GLY A 101 0.03 3.52 15.80
CA GLY A 101 -1.38 3.81 16.04
C GLY A 101 -2.08 4.43 14.82
N TRP A 102 -1.46 5.41 14.17
CA TRP A 102 -1.99 6.02 12.95
C TRP A 102 -2.05 5.04 11.78
N THR A 103 -1.02 4.21 11.61
CA THR A 103 -0.99 3.17 10.58
C THR A 103 -2.15 2.20 10.77
N MET A 104 -2.39 1.74 12.00
CA MET A 104 -3.51 0.85 12.33
C MET A 104 -4.87 1.52 12.15
N ALA A 105 -5.02 2.77 12.58
CA ALA A 105 -6.27 3.51 12.53
C ALA A 105 -6.77 3.73 11.10
N ILE A 106 -5.86 3.93 10.13
CA ILE A 106 -6.20 4.16 8.73
C ILE A 106 -6.24 2.82 7.95
N TYR A 107 -5.34 1.88 8.23
CA TYR A 107 -5.31 0.58 7.53
C TYR A 107 -6.52 -0.30 7.84
N THR A 108 -6.98 -0.34 9.09
CA THR A 108 -8.09 -1.21 9.50
C THR A 108 -9.39 -0.94 8.73
N PRO A 109 -9.90 0.31 8.68
CA PRO A 109 -11.08 0.59 7.86
C PRO A 109 -10.82 0.36 6.36
N PHE A 110 -9.63 0.67 5.85
CA PHE A 110 -9.26 0.39 4.46
C PHE A 110 -9.42 -1.10 4.10
N VAL A 111 -8.89 -2.02 4.91
CA VAL A 111 -8.95 -3.46 4.61
C VAL A 111 -10.36 -4.02 4.75
N VAL A 112 -11.14 -3.52 5.71
CA VAL A 112 -12.55 -3.90 5.86
C VAL A 112 -13.36 -3.43 4.65
N LEU A 113 -13.25 -2.16 4.26
CA LEU A 113 -13.96 -1.58 3.12
C LEU A 113 -13.57 -2.26 1.80
N SER A 114 -12.27 -2.52 1.60
CA SER A 114 -11.78 -3.28 0.43
C SER A 114 -12.35 -4.71 0.39
N GLY A 115 -12.60 -5.29 1.57
CA GLY A 115 -13.25 -6.57 1.74
C GLY A 115 -14.73 -6.56 1.38
N LEU A 116 -15.45 -5.49 1.74
CA LEU A 116 -16.89 -5.33 1.48
C LEU A 116 -17.20 -5.11 -0.01
N GLN A 117 -16.29 -4.50 -0.77
CA GLN A 117 -16.47 -4.30 -2.22
C GLN A 117 -16.24 -5.56 -3.06
N SER A 118 -15.46 -6.50 -2.55
CA SER A 118 -15.20 -7.76 -3.23
C SER A 118 -16.18 -8.80 -2.72
N PRO A 119 -16.70 -9.73 -3.55
CA PRO A 119 -17.37 -10.95 -3.06
C PRO A 119 -16.33 -11.93 -2.45
N ALA A 120 -15.42 -11.39 -1.64
CA ALA A 120 -14.37 -12.09 -0.97
C ALA A 120 -14.98 -12.89 0.17
N LYS A 121 -14.72 -14.20 0.17
CA LYS A 121 -14.99 -15.04 1.35
C LYS A 121 -14.34 -14.36 2.56
N ILE A 122 -15.07 -14.28 3.69
CA ILE A 122 -14.66 -13.68 4.98
C ILE A 122 -13.16 -13.90 5.32
N GLY A 123 -12.62 -15.06 4.94
CA GLY A 123 -11.22 -15.43 5.12
C GLY A 123 -10.19 -14.46 4.51
N GLN A 124 -10.51 -13.70 3.46
CA GLN A 124 -9.54 -12.75 2.87
C GLN A 124 -9.40 -11.46 3.70
N ILE A 125 -10.52 -10.97 4.26
CA ILE A 125 -10.52 -9.84 5.20
C ILE A 125 -9.77 -10.26 6.45
N PHE A 126 -10.09 -11.45 6.96
CA PHE A 126 -9.43 -12.03 8.12
C PHE A 126 -7.92 -12.16 7.92
N ARG A 127 -7.44 -12.64 6.76
CA ARG A 127 -6.00 -12.70 6.47
C ARG A 127 -5.34 -11.33 6.47
N GLY A 128 -5.93 -10.32 5.82
CA GLY A 128 -5.39 -8.96 5.83
C GLY A 128 -5.32 -8.38 7.23
N LEU A 129 -6.38 -8.55 8.02
CA LEU A 129 -6.39 -8.15 9.43
C LEU A 129 -5.33 -8.89 10.25
N VAL A 130 -5.20 -10.21 10.10
CA VAL A 130 -4.19 -11.00 10.83
C VAL A 130 -2.76 -10.56 10.45
N ARG A 131 -2.47 -10.35 9.16
CA ARG A 131 -1.14 -9.89 8.71
C ARG A 131 -0.71 -8.60 9.37
N VAL A 132 -1.61 -7.61 9.45
CA VAL A 132 -1.22 -6.28 9.92
C VAL A 132 -1.51 -6.09 11.40
N LEU A 133 -2.72 -6.41 11.88
CA LEU A 133 -3.08 -6.24 13.29
C LEU A 133 -2.34 -7.21 14.20
N ALA A 134 -2.20 -8.48 13.82
CA ALA A 134 -1.54 -9.45 14.68
C ALA A 134 -0.03 -9.50 14.41
N VAL A 135 0.40 -9.86 13.20
CA VAL A 135 1.83 -10.04 12.90
C VAL A 135 2.57 -8.70 12.93
N GLY A 136 1.99 -7.65 12.33
CA GLY A 136 2.57 -6.30 12.36
C GLY A 136 2.76 -5.76 13.79
N THR A 137 1.72 -5.81 14.62
CA THR A 137 1.79 -5.31 16.01
C THR A 137 2.72 -6.16 16.86
N ALA A 138 2.71 -7.48 16.68
CA ALA A 138 3.63 -8.37 17.39
C ALA A 138 5.10 -8.08 17.01
N ALA A 139 5.39 -7.85 15.73
CA ALA A 139 6.74 -7.49 15.28
C ALA A 139 7.19 -6.14 15.85
N TRP A 140 6.33 -5.12 15.83
CA TRP A 140 6.64 -3.82 16.42
C TRP A 140 6.92 -3.95 17.93
N TYR A 141 6.01 -4.59 18.67
CA TYR A 141 6.13 -4.75 20.12
C TYR A 141 7.39 -5.56 20.47
N TRP A 142 7.63 -6.66 19.78
CA TRP A 142 8.82 -7.48 19.98
C TRP A 142 10.12 -6.68 19.77
N TRP A 143 10.23 -5.96 18.66
CA TRP A 143 11.47 -5.23 18.37
C TRP A 143 11.65 -4.00 19.26
N VAL A 144 10.64 -3.13 19.37
CA VAL A 144 10.79 -1.84 20.04
C VAL A 144 10.68 -1.98 21.56
N GLU A 145 9.64 -2.63 22.06
CA GLU A 145 9.36 -2.67 23.50
C GLU A 145 10.22 -3.69 24.24
N ILE A 146 10.60 -4.79 23.58
CA ILE A 146 11.39 -5.86 24.18
C ILE A 146 12.86 -5.77 23.76
N VAL A 147 13.18 -5.96 22.48
CA VAL A 147 14.57 -6.16 22.05
C VAL A 147 15.39 -4.87 22.16
N PHE A 148 14.92 -3.75 21.62
CA PHE A 148 15.69 -2.50 21.61
C PHE A 148 15.91 -1.97 23.03
N HIS A 149 14.87 -1.97 23.88
CA HIS A 149 15.01 -1.65 25.29
C HIS A 149 15.98 -2.58 26.02
N ARG A 150 15.97 -3.89 25.71
CA ARG A 150 16.91 -4.84 26.31
C ARG A 150 18.35 -4.59 25.87
N VAL A 151 18.58 -4.28 24.59
CA VAL A 151 19.91 -3.94 24.07
C VAL A 151 20.45 -2.70 24.79
N MET A 152 19.66 -1.63 24.90
CA MET A 152 20.05 -0.42 25.62
C MET A 152 20.40 -0.68 27.10
N GLN A 153 19.63 -1.56 27.77
CA GLN A 153 19.88 -1.93 29.17
C GLN A 153 21.15 -2.74 29.37
N VAL A 154 21.47 -3.68 28.46
CA VAL A 154 22.61 -4.59 28.62
C VAL A 154 23.92 -3.96 28.14
N THR A 155 23.86 -3.11 27.11
CA THR A 155 25.05 -2.48 26.53
C THR A 155 25.48 -1.21 27.26
N GLY A 156 24.62 -0.67 28.14
CA GLY A 156 24.87 0.61 28.78
C GLY A 156 25.40 0.55 30.20
N ALA A 157 25.80 1.72 30.68
CA ALA A 157 26.26 1.95 32.04
C ALA A 157 25.71 3.28 32.59
N CYS A 158 25.67 3.39 33.93
CA CYS A 158 25.26 4.62 34.58
C CYS A 158 26.40 5.62 34.64
N VAL A 159 26.28 6.74 33.93
CA VAL A 159 27.29 7.79 33.94
C VAL A 159 27.09 8.70 35.14
N GLY A 160 28.08 8.70 36.03
CA GLY A 160 28.08 9.43 37.29
C GLY A 160 28.09 8.51 38.52
N ASN A 161 27.68 7.23 38.37
CA ASN A 161 27.82 6.23 39.40
C ASN A 161 27.77 4.80 38.84
N GLU A 162 28.94 4.22 38.58
CA GLU A 162 29.08 2.89 37.96
C GLU A 162 28.55 1.73 38.83
N SER A 163 28.33 1.94 40.12
CA SER A 163 27.75 0.91 41.01
C SER A 163 26.27 0.66 40.73
N LEU A 164 25.58 1.60 40.07
CA LEU A 164 24.17 1.48 39.72
C LEU A 164 24.02 0.73 38.40
N THR A 165 23.72 -0.56 38.48
CA THR A 165 23.55 -1.45 37.31
C THR A 165 22.13 -1.45 36.72
N ALA A 166 21.18 -0.78 37.37
CA ALA A 166 19.80 -0.70 36.91
C ALA A 166 19.48 0.69 36.36
N VAL A 167 18.99 0.76 35.11
CA VAL A 167 18.58 2.01 34.42
C VAL A 167 17.69 2.89 35.30
N ARG A 168 16.64 2.30 35.90
CA ARG A 168 15.70 3.06 36.75
C ARG A 168 16.36 3.62 38.00
N ALA A 169 17.30 2.89 38.61
CA ALA A 169 18.02 3.34 39.80
C ALA A 169 18.97 4.49 39.44
N CYS A 170 19.68 4.37 38.30
CA CYS A 170 20.55 5.41 37.76
C CYS A 170 19.79 6.73 37.52
N ILE A 171 18.67 6.67 36.78
CA ILE A 171 17.86 7.85 36.46
C ILE A 171 17.25 8.47 37.73
N LYS A 172 16.78 7.64 38.67
CA LYS A 172 16.23 8.12 39.95
C LYS A 172 17.28 8.83 40.81
N ALA A 173 18.53 8.42 40.71
CA ALA A 173 19.66 9.07 41.39
C ALA A 173 20.10 10.38 40.71
N GLY A 174 19.46 10.80 39.61
CA GLY A 174 19.81 12.01 38.86
C GLY A 174 20.95 11.83 37.87
N HIS A 175 21.36 10.58 37.61
CA HIS A 175 22.37 10.24 36.61
C HIS A 175 21.72 9.91 35.26
N TYR A 176 22.53 9.85 34.20
CA TYR A 176 22.05 9.42 32.89
C TYR A 176 22.63 8.04 32.52
N TRP A 177 21.83 7.25 31.83
CA TRP A 177 22.23 5.94 31.35
C TRP A 177 22.76 6.07 29.92
N ASP A 178 24.02 5.71 29.70
CA ASP A 178 24.63 5.71 28.37
C ASP A 178 24.70 4.28 27.86
N GLY A 179 23.97 3.98 26.79
CA GLY A 179 23.89 2.64 26.21
C GLY A 179 23.52 2.69 24.74
N TYR A 180 23.70 1.56 24.05
CA TYR A 180 23.42 1.49 22.62
C TYR A 180 21.91 1.52 22.34
N ASP A 181 21.40 2.70 21.99
CA ASP A 181 19.99 2.99 21.75
C ASP A 181 19.61 2.86 20.27
N ILE A 182 19.27 1.64 19.84
CA ILE A 182 18.80 1.37 18.47
C ILE A 182 17.60 2.28 18.15
N SER A 183 17.63 2.98 17.01
CA SER A 183 16.58 3.93 16.68
C SER A 183 15.24 3.25 16.37
N GLY A 184 14.37 3.17 17.39
CA GLY A 184 13.00 2.69 17.27
C GLY A 184 12.14 3.51 16.31
N HIS A 185 12.41 4.81 16.19
CA HIS A 185 11.71 5.69 15.23
C HIS A 185 12.05 5.36 13.78
N CYS A 186 13.33 5.17 13.45
CA CYS A 186 13.72 4.74 12.11
C CYS A 186 13.11 3.38 11.77
N PHE A 187 13.17 2.43 12.72
CA PHE A 187 12.55 1.11 12.54
C PHE A 187 11.05 1.24 12.26
N LEU A 188 10.31 1.93 13.14
CA LEU A 188 8.85 1.99 13.10
C LEU A 188 8.34 2.71 11.85
N LEU A 189 8.94 3.84 11.48
CA LEU A 189 8.51 4.60 10.30
C LEU A 189 8.78 3.84 8.99
N ILE A 190 9.95 3.23 8.84
CA ILE A 190 10.30 2.44 7.65
C ILE A 190 9.44 1.18 7.57
N TYR A 191 9.29 0.46 8.68
CA TYR A 191 8.45 -0.73 8.74
C TYR A 191 6.99 -0.41 8.37
N SER A 192 6.45 0.69 8.90
CA SER A 192 5.08 1.13 8.61
C SER A 192 4.92 1.54 7.14
N ALA A 193 5.88 2.28 6.56
CA ALA A 193 5.84 2.68 5.15
C ALA A 193 5.86 1.46 4.22
N LEU A 194 6.77 0.50 4.44
CA LEU A 194 6.87 -0.72 3.63
C LEU A 194 5.63 -1.61 3.74
N LEU A 195 5.04 -1.69 4.94
CA LEU A 195 3.81 -2.43 5.18
C LEU A 195 2.64 -1.81 4.40
N ILE A 196 2.46 -0.49 4.49
CA ILE A 196 1.41 0.22 3.75
C ILE A 196 1.57 -0.01 2.25
N HIS A 197 2.79 0.17 1.72
CA HIS A 197 3.06 0.02 0.30
C HIS A 197 2.72 -1.38 -0.23
N GLU A 198 3.12 -2.45 0.49
CA GLU A 198 2.79 -3.82 0.08
C GLU A 198 1.29 -4.09 0.11
N GLU A 199 0.58 -3.64 1.15
CA GLU A 199 -0.85 -3.87 1.24
C GLU A 199 -1.64 -3.12 0.15
N LEU A 200 -1.24 -1.88 -0.18
CA LEU A 200 -1.79 -1.13 -1.31
C LEU A 200 -1.57 -1.87 -2.63
N ARG A 201 -0.37 -2.43 -2.85
CA ARG A 201 -0.06 -3.24 -4.04
C ARG A 201 -0.89 -4.51 -4.13
N ILE A 202 -1.11 -5.20 -3.01
CA ILE A 202 -1.98 -6.39 -2.95
C ILE A 202 -3.41 -6.02 -3.36
N VAL A 203 -3.95 -4.93 -2.82
CA VAL A 203 -5.31 -4.46 -3.16
C VAL A 203 -5.41 -4.09 -4.63
N ARG A 204 -4.44 -3.34 -5.16
CA ARG A 204 -4.39 -2.96 -6.58
C ARG A 204 -4.39 -4.18 -7.51
N LYS A 205 -3.58 -5.21 -7.23
CA LYS A 205 -3.58 -6.47 -8.01
C LYS A 205 -4.95 -7.14 -7.99
N ARG A 206 -5.66 -7.13 -6.85
CA ARG A 206 -7.01 -7.67 -6.74
C ARG A 206 -8.01 -6.89 -7.58
N VAL A 207 -8.01 -5.57 -7.50
CA VAL A 207 -8.90 -4.71 -8.30
C VAL A 207 -8.72 -4.97 -9.79
N ILE A 208 -7.47 -5.04 -10.28
CA ILE A 208 -7.18 -5.35 -11.68
C ILE A 208 -7.72 -6.74 -12.08
N THR A 209 -7.51 -7.74 -11.22
CA THR A 209 -7.97 -9.12 -11.46
C THR A 209 -9.51 -9.22 -11.50
N MET A 210 -10.20 -8.54 -10.58
CA MET A 210 -11.65 -8.49 -10.52
C MET A 210 -12.24 -7.76 -11.74
N ASN A 211 -11.67 -6.62 -12.13
CA ASN A 211 -12.08 -5.89 -13.32
C ASN A 211 -11.93 -6.74 -14.59
N LYS A 212 -10.82 -7.50 -14.70
CA LYS A 212 -10.62 -8.43 -15.83
C LYS A 212 -11.66 -9.54 -15.84
N ARG A 213 -11.97 -10.14 -14.68
CA ARG A 213 -13.00 -11.18 -14.56
C ARG A 213 -14.41 -10.66 -14.88
N GLY A 214 -14.74 -9.45 -14.43
CA GLY A 214 -16.00 -8.78 -14.72
C GLY A 214 -16.18 -8.52 -16.22
N ARG A 215 -15.13 -8.03 -16.91
CA ARG A 215 -15.15 -7.86 -18.38
C ARG A 215 -15.42 -9.19 -19.10
N ILE A 216 -14.70 -10.25 -18.76
CA ILE A 216 -14.90 -11.59 -19.35
C ILE A 216 -16.33 -12.10 -19.12
N SER A 217 -16.86 -11.93 -17.90
CA SER A 217 -18.23 -12.35 -17.58
C SER A 217 -19.27 -11.56 -18.38
N ASN A 218 -19.07 -10.25 -18.55
CA ASN A 218 -19.98 -9.40 -19.31
C ASN A 218 -19.93 -9.73 -20.81
N GLU A 219 -18.75 -10.01 -21.37
CA GLU A 219 -18.60 -10.50 -22.75
C GLU A 219 -19.33 -11.83 -22.96
N LEU A 220 -19.19 -12.78 -22.03
CA LEU A 220 -19.91 -14.07 -22.07
C LEU A 220 -21.43 -13.89 -21.96
N LEU A 221 -21.89 -13.00 -21.08
CA LEU A 221 -23.32 -12.73 -20.89
C LEU A 221 -23.91 -11.98 -22.09
N GLN A 222 -23.19 -11.01 -22.66
CA GLN A 222 -23.62 -10.29 -23.86
C GLN A 222 -23.74 -11.22 -25.07
N ASN A 223 -22.88 -12.23 -25.16
CA ASN A 223 -22.98 -13.26 -26.19
C ASN A 223 -24.16 -14.23 -25.95
N ASN A 224 -24.74 -14.29 -24.73
CA ASN A 224 -25.71 -15.31 -24.32
C ASN A 224 -27.07 -14.81 -23.79
N ALA A 225 -27.34 -13.51 -23.59
CA ALA A 225 -28.53 -13.07 -22.84
C ALA A 225 -29.41 -11.98 -23.48
N THR A 226 -30.70 -12.32 -23.59
CA THR A 226 -31.88 -11.51 -23.96
C THR A 226 -32.70 -11.06 -22.74
N ILE A 227 -32.11 -10.78 -21.57
CA ILE A 227 -32.90 -10.38 -20.38
C ILE A 227 -32.20 -9.25 -19.59
N PRO A 228 -32.89 -8.11 -19.34
CA PRO A 228 -32.37 -7.04 -18.52
C PRO A 228 -32.61 -7.33 -17.03
N ALA A 229 -31.54 -7.48 -16.26
CA ALA A 229 -31.60 -7.50 -14.80
C ALA A 229 -31.20 -6.12 -14.25
N ALA A 230 -32.19 -5.37 -13.78
CA ALA A 230 -32.07 -4.19 -12.93
C ALA A 230 -33.14 -4.40 -11.82
N ASN A 231 -32.98 -4.09 -10.53
CA ASN A 231 -32.23 -3.07 -9.80
C ASN A 231 -32.18 -3.49 -8.30
N VAL A 232 -31.49 -2.69 -7.48
CA VAL A 232 -31.56 -2.56 -6.00
C VAL A 232 -30.32 -3.07 -5.21
N THR A 233 -29.18 -2.38 -5.34
CA THR A 233 -28.16 -2.19 -4.25
C THR A 233 -27.37 -0.86 -4.36
N VAL A 234 -27.72 0.04 -5.29
CA VAL A 234 -26.87 1.14 -5.80
C VAL A 234 -26.34 2.13 -4.73
N SER A 235 -27.02 2.28 -3.58
CA SER A 235 -26.62 3.26 -2.55
C SER A 235 -25.47 2.77 -1.64
N TYR A 236 -25.51 1.51 -1.20
CA TYR A 236 -24.49 0.96 -0.30
C TYR A 236 -23.15 0.79 -1.00
N ASP A 237 -23.16 0.21 -2.20
CA ASP A 237 -21.94 -0.05 -2.98
C ASP A 237 -21.20 1.25 -3.34
N SER A 238 -21.94 2.33 -3.60
CA SER A 238 -21.39 3.67 -3.86
C SER A 238 -20.70 4.26 -2.63
N LEU A 239 -21.35 4.21 -1.45
CA LEU A 239 -20.77 4.70 -0.20
C LEU A 239 -19.52 3.93 0.19
N VAL A 240 -19.57 2.59 0.17
CA VAL A 240 -18.40 1.75 0.49
C VAL A 240 -17.25 2.04 -0.46
N SER A 241 -17.55 2.25 -1.75
CA SER A 241 -16.53 2.59 -2.74
C SER A 241 -15.91 3.96 -2.54
N PHE A 242 -16.73 4.96 -2.20
CA PHE A 242 -16.24 6.28 -1.85
C PHE A 242 -15.32 6.23 -0.62
N LEU A 243 -15.76 5.57 0.45
CA LEU A 243 -14.98 5.44 1.69
C LEU A 243 -13.68 4.65 1.44
N GLN A 244 -13.73 3.57 0.67
CA GLN A 244 -12.52 2.79 0.35
C GLN A 244 -11.50 3.66 -0.40
N LYS A 245 -11.94 4.46 -1.38
CA LYS A 245 -11.07 5.40 -2.09
C LYS A 245 -10.50 6.45 -1.14
N LEU A 246 -11.32 7.04 -0.26
CA LEU A 246 -10.88 8.00 0.74
C LEU A 246 -9.75 7.42 1.62
N PHE A 247 -9.96 6.24 2.20
CA PHE A 247 -8.94 5.59 3.04
C PHE A 247 -7.69 5.18 2.25
N THR A 248 -7.83 4.84 0.96
CA THR A 248 -6.68 4.61 0.08
C THR A 248 -5.83 5.87 -0.05
N VAL A 249 -6.45 7.04 -0.28
CA VAL A 249 -5.72 8.32 -0.35
C VAL A 249 -5.07 8.65 0.98
N LEU A 250 -5.78 8.45 2.09
CA LEU A 250 -5.23 8.68 3.43
C LEU A 250 -4.00 7.80 3.69
N LEU A 251 -3.98 6.54 3.26
CA LEU A 251 -2.81 5.66 3.38
C LEU A 251 -1.64 6.14 2.54
N ILE A 252 -1.86 6.58 1.29
CA ILE A 252 -0.79 7.15 0.45
C ILE A 252 -0.20 8.39 1.11
N MET A 253 -1.05 9.29 1.61
CA MET A 253 -0.59 10.51 2.30
C MET A 253 0.16 10.16 3.59
N LEU A 254 -0.29 9.14 4.32
CA LEU A 254 0.39 8.65 5.52
C LEU A 254 1.76 8.04 5.18
N GLU A 255 1.86 7.28 4.09
CA GLU A 255 3.14 6.72 3.63
C GLU A 255 4.12 7.83 3.23
N LEU A 256 3.67 8.84 2.47
CA LEU A 256 4.48 10.01 2.14
C LEU A 256 4.92 10.77 3.39
N LEU A 257 4.04 10.87 4.40
CA LEU A 257 4.39 11.44 5.68
C LEU A 257 5.45 10.61 6.41
N TRP A 258 5.36 9.27 6.41
CA TRP A 258 6.40 8.40 6.98
C TRP A 258 7.73 8.56 6.27
N ILE A 259 7.75 8.65 4.95
CA ILE A 259 8.96 8.93 4.17
C ILE A 259 9.57 10.26 4.61
N LEU A 260 8.77 11.33 4.71
CA LEU A 260 9.23 12.64 5.17
C LEU A 260 9.76 12.57 6.61
N MET A 261 9.07 11.89 7.51
CA MET A 261 9.48 11.76 8.90
C MET A 261 10.76 10.92 9.05
N VAL A 262 11.00 9.91 8.19
CA VAL A 262 12.28 9.18 8.15
C VAL A 262 13.41 10.13 7.75
N MET A 263 13.20 10.96 6.73
CA MET A 263 14.20 11.95 6.30
C MET A 263 14.51 12.93 7.44
N MET A 264 13.50 13.51 8.08
CA MET A 264 13.69 14.41 9.23
C MET A 264 14.38 13.69 10.39
N THR A 265 13.98 12.46 10.70
CA THR A 265 14.61 11.65 11.75
C THR A 265 16.09 11.41 11.47
N SER A 266 16.42 11.13 10.21
CA SER A 266 17.80 10.88 9.78
C SER A 266 18.69 12.12 9.87
N ILE A 267 18.14 13.32 9.64
CA ILE A 267 18.90 14.58 9.62
C ILE A 267 19.02 15.21 11.01
N TYR A 268 18.06 15.03 11.92
CA TYR A 268 17.99 15.83 13.16
C TYR A 268 18.21 15.07 14.48
N PHE A 269 18.08 13.74 14.51
CA PHE A 269 18.09 12.95 15.75
C PHE A 269 19.04 11.76 15.66
N HIS A 270 19.49 11.17 16.77
CA HIS A 270 20.31 9.93 16.88
C HIS A 270 21.69 9.89 16.19
N VAL A 271 22.58 9.07 16.77
CA VAL A 271 23.87 8.70 16.18
C VAL A 271 23.67 7.82 14.93
N TRP A 272 24.58 7.93 13.96
CA TRP A 272 24.46 7.25 12.66
C TRP A 272 24.29 5.72 12.76
N SER A 273 25.08 5.05 13.60
CA SER A 273 25.05 3.60 13.79
C SER A 273 23.71 3.08 14.31
N HIS A 274 23.09 3.82 15.23
CA HIS A 274 21.80 3.48 15.83
C HIS A 274 20.67 3.53 14.79
N LYS A 275 20.73 4.47 13.84
CA LYS A 275 19.76 4.60 12.72
C LYS A 275 19.90 3.47 11.72
N LEU A 276 21.13 3.15 11.32
CA LEU A 276 21.41 2.11 10.34
C LEU A 276 20.93 0.75 10.84
N LEU A 277 21.16 0.42 12.12
CA LEU A 277 20.71 -0.84 12.68
C LEU A 277 19.17 -0.92 12.76
N GLY A 278 18.50 0.14 13.20
CA GLY A 278 17.03 0.20 13.21
C GLY A 278 16.43 0.05 11.81
N THR A 279 17.06 0.67 10.82
CA THR A 279 16.67 0.59 9.39
C THR A 279 16.85 -0.82 8.84
N LEU A 280 18.00 -1.45 9.09
CA LEU A 280 18.26 -2.82 8.66
C LEU A 280 17.23 -3.79 9.24
N ILE A 281 16.94 -3.68 10.54
CA ILE A 281 15.96 -4.55 11.22
C ILE A 281 14.55 -4.37 10.64
N ALA A 282 14.16 -3.15 10.26
CA ALA A 282 12.88 -2.90 9.60
C ALA A 282 12.79 -3.58 8.22
N ILE A 283 13.84 -3.44 7.40
CA ILE A 283 13.91 -4.05 6.07
C ILE A 283 13.89 -5.57 6.17
N VAL A 284 14.67 -6.15 7.09
CA VAL A 284 14.68 -7.61 7.33
C VAL A 284 13.32 -8.08 7.81
N SER A 285 12.67 -7.38 8.74
CA SER A 285 11.33 -7.73 9.24
C SER A 285 10.28 -7.71 8.13
N TRP A 286 10.31 -6.69 7.26
CA TRP A 286 9.47 -6.63 6.06
C TRP A 286 9.77 -7.79 5.10
N HIS A 287 11.04 -8.09 4.83
CA HIS A 287 11.41 -9.17 3.93
C HIS A 287 10.94 -10.53 4.44
N CYS A 288 11.18 -10.83 5.72
CA CYS A 288 10.74 -12.07 6.36
C CYS A 288 9.23 -12.25 6.31
N THR A 289 8.46 -11.18 6.51
CA THR A 289 7.00 -11.24 6.46
C THR A 289 6.48 -11.33 5.02
N TYR A 290 6.70 -10.32 4.19
CA TYR A 290 6.09 -10.20 2.87
C TYR A 290 6.74 -11.02 1.76
N ASN A 291 8.03 -11.36 1.89
CA ASN A 291 8.75 -12.08 0.84
C ASN A 291 9.01 -13.55 1.16
N LEU A 292 9.06 -13.93 2.44
CA LEU A 292 9.25 -15.32 2.85
C LEU A 292 7.95 -15.92 3.40
N TRP A 293 7.46 -15.43 4.53
CA TRP A 293 6.34 -16.05 5.24
C TRP A 293 5.03 -16.02 4.44
N TYR A 294 4.59 -14.84 3.99
CA TYR A 294 3.30 -14.69 3.30
C TYR A 294 3.28 -15.32 1.90
N LYS A 295 4.45 -15.65 1.33
CA LYS A 295 4.56 -16.41 0.07
C LYS A 295 4.66 -17.91 0.31
N ALA A 296 5.34 -18.34 1.38
CA ALA A 296 5.57 -19.75 1.68
C ALA A 296 4.36 -20.43 2.33
N MET A 297 3.53 -19.69 3.09
CA MET A 297 2.35 -20.25 3.75
C MET A 297 1.04 -19.75 3.14
N VAL A 298 0.05 -20.65 3.05
CA VAL A 298 -1.35 -20.35 2.67
C VAL A 298 -2.05 -19.44 3.69
N PHE A 299 -1.48 -19.28 4.88
CA PHE A 299 -1.96 -18.41 5.93
C PHE A 299 -0.76 -17.71 6.61
N PRO A 300 -0.76 -16.38 6.78
CA PRO A 300 -1.79 -15.41 6.43
C PRO A 300 -1.65 -14.83 4.99
N GLY A 301 -1.08 -15.59 4.05
CA GLY A 301 -1.01 -15.27 2.61
C GLY A 301 -2.36 -15.15 1.92
#